data_AF-A0A1W1BJ36-F1
#
_entry.id   AF-A0A1W1BJ36-F1
#
_cell.length_a   1.000
_cell.length_b   1.000
_cell.length_c   1.000
_cell.angle_alpha   90.00
_cell.angle_beta   90.00
_cell.angle_gamma   90.00
#
_symmetry.space_group_name_H-M   'P 1'
#
loop_
_entity.id
_entity.type
_entity.pdbx_description
1 polymer ?
#
loop_
_entity_poly.entity_id
_entity_poly.type
_entity_poly.pdbx_seq_one_letter_code
_entity_poly.pdbx_strand_id
1 'polypeptide(L)'
;MHSDDLYASSSVVEDVMKQFEVDDSLDGVYGDLIYTPKSDTSKVLRYWKSKDFDSSLLKQGWMPAHPTFILKKEVYEKYGNFDLAFKIAGDYDFMLRVLSDGINVKYIPQVLYKMRVGGESNKSLKNIIRKSREDLLALKNNGVGGVFTLLIKNFSKIGQFLRK
;
A
#
# COMPACT_ATOMS: atom_id res chain seq x y z
N MET A 1 11.25 0.74 1.37
CA MET A 1 11.32 -0.29 2.43
C MET A 1 11.38 0.41 3.77
N HIS A 2 10.50 0.08 4.72
CA HIS A 2 10.60 0.64 6.07
C HIS A 2 11.65 -0.12 6.89
N SER A 3 12.25 0.55 7.87
CA SER A 3 13.30 -0.01 8.73
C SER A 3 12.89 -1.28 9.47
N ASP A 4 11.59 -1.49 9.65
CA ASP A 4 11.05 -2.65 10.36
C ASP A 4 10.49 -3.76 9.44
N ASP A 5 10.45 -3.58 8.12
CA ASP A 5 9.87 -4.56 7.18
C ASP A 5 10.93 -5.55 6.69
N LEU A 6 10.51 -6.77 6.34
CA LEU A 6 11.39 -7.80 5.76
C LEU A 6 10.81 -8.28 4.43
N TYR A 7 11.67 -8.65 3.48
CA TYR A 7 11.24 -9.46 2.34
C TYR A 7 10.75 -10.82 2.82
N ALA A 8 9.76 -11.37 2.11
CA ALA A 8 9.18 -12.66 2.48
C ALA A 8 10.15 -13.83 2.24
N SER A 9 10.95 -13.74 1.19
CA SER A 9 12.01 -14.68 0.79
C SER A 9 13.20 -13.91 0.19
N SER A 10 14.32 -14.60 -0.02
CA SER A 10 15.46 -14.07 -0.76
C SER A 10 15.20 -13.91 -2.27
N SER A 11 14.18 -14.58 -2.81
CA SER A 11 13.84 -14.54 -4.24
C SER A 11 12.98 -13.34 -4.62
N VAL A 12 12.39 -12.61 -3.67
CA VAL A 12 11.42 -11.52 -3.95
C VAL A 12 11.94 -10.52 -4.98
N VAL A 13 13.20 -10.09 -4.85
CA VAL A 13 13.79 -9.12 -5.78
C VAL A 13 13.91 -9.73 -7.18
N GLU A 14 14.38 -10.97 -7.28
CA GLU A 14 14.50 -11.69 -8.55
C GLU A 14 13.11 -11.88 -9.21
N ASP A 15 12.11 -12.29 -8.44
CA ASP A 15 10.75 -12.52 -8.91
C ASP A 15 10.08 -11.22 -9.42
N VAL A 16 10.37 -10.10 -8.75
CA VAL A 16 9.94 -8.76 -9.17
C VAL A 16 10.65 -8.34 -10.45
N MET A 17 11.97 -8.48 -10.54
CA MET A 17 12.74 -8.12 -11.72
C MET A 17 12.29 -8.90 -12.95
N LYS A 18 12.03 -10.21 -12.80
CA LYS A 18 11.46 -11.04 -13.86
C LYS A 18 10.15 -10.50 -14.43
N GLN A 19 9.31 -9.84 -13.62
CA GLN A 19 8.08 -9.24 -14.17
C GLN A 19 8.37 -8.09 -15.14
N PHE A 20 9.34 -7.24 -14.80
CA PHE A 20 9.75 -6.14 -15.67
C PHE A 20 10.51 -6.60 -16.91
N GLU A 21 11.25 -7.71 -16.82
CA GLU A 21 11.91 -8.33 -17.98
C GLU A 21 10.90 -8.95 -18.96
N VAL A 22 9.84 -9.57 -18.43
CA VAL A 22 8.78 -10.19 -19.25
C VAL A 22 7.88 -9.14 -19.90
N ASP A 23 7.63 -8.02 -19.23
CA ASP A 23 6.76 -6.95 -19.72
C ASP A 23 7.35 -5.57 -19.37
N ASP A 24 8.04 -5.00 -20.34
CA ASP A 24 8.66 -3.68 -20.20
C ASP A 24 7.64 -2.53 -20.15
N SER A 25 6.37 -2.79 -20.50
CA SER A 25 5.31 -1.79 -20.40
C SER A 25 4.83 -1.55 -18.96
N LEU A 26 5.28 -2.37 -18.00
CA LEU A 26 4.95 -2.20 -16.58
C LEU A 26 5.69 -1.02 -15.97
N ASP A 27 4.93 -0.15 -15.31
CA ASP A 27 5.43 0.93 -14.46
C ASP A 27 5.68 0.45 -13.03
N GLY A 28 5.04 -0.65 -12.61
CA GLY A 28 5.20 -1.18 -11.27
C GLY A 28 4.59 -2.56 -11.04
N VAL A 29 4.92 -3.13 -9.88
CA VAL A 29 4.35 -4.38 -9.40
C VAL A 29 4.00 -4.29 -7.93
N TYR A 30 3.10 -5.16 -7.49
CA TYR A 30 2.79 -5.35 -6.08
C TYR A 30 2.34 -6.78 -5.81
N GLY A 31 2.30 -7.15 -4.53
CA GLY A 31 1.85 -8.48 -4.14
C GLY A 31 1.21 -8.50 -2.77
N ASP A 32 1.19 -9.70 -2.18
CA ASP A 32 0.63 -9.95 -0.87
C ASP A 32 1.59 -9.53 0.25
N LEU A 33 1.01 -9.28 1.43
CA LEU A 33 1.73 -8.92 2.64
C LEU A 33 1.25 -9.80 3.79
N ILE A 34 2.16 -10.24 4.65
CA ILE A 34 1.79 -10.84 5.94
C ILE A 34 2.23 -9.96 7.10
N TYR A 35 1.39 -9.88 8.11
CA TYR A 35 1.73 -9.25 9.38
C TYR A 35 2.28 -10.30 10.34
N THR A 36 3.41 -10.01 10.96
CA THR A 36 4.09 -10.94 11.87
C THR A 36 4.42 -10.27 13.21
N PRO A 37 4.48 -11.03 14.32
CA PRO A 37 4.97 -10.49 15.59
C PRO A 37 6.44 -10.04 15.44
N LYS A 38 6.81 -8.94 16.11
CA LYS A 38 8.23 -8.51 16.14
C LYS A 38 9.16 -9.56 16.77
N SER A 39 8.66 -10.37 17.69
CA SER A 39 9.42 -11.41 18.40
C SER A 39 9.65 -12.70 17.60
N ASP A 40 8.82 -12.98 16.59
CA ASP A 40 8.84 -14.24 15.85
C ASP A 40 8.21 -14.07 14.47
N THR A 41 9.03 -13.82 13.46
CA THR A 41 8.58 -13.55 12.08
C THR A 41 8.14 -14.80 11.31
N SER A 42 8.22 -15.99 11.92
CA SER A 42 7.69 -17.23 11.34
C SER A 42 6.17 -17.33 11.51
N LYS A 43 5.60 -16.62 12.49
CA LYS A 43 4.16 -16.60 12.77
C LYS A 43 3.44 -15.56 11.92
N VAL A 44 2.33 -15.97 11.34
CA VAL A 44 1.42 -15.08 10.59
C VAL A 44 0.29 -14.65 11.53
N LEU A 45 0.19 -13.36 11.81
CA LEU A 45 -0.92 -12.78 12.56
C LEU A 45 -2.08 -12.39 11.64
N ARG A 46 -1.77 -11.96 10.42
CA ARG A 46 -2.76 -11.57 9.42
C ARG A 46 -2.18 -11.69 8.03
N TYR A 47 -2.97 -12.20 7.11
CA TYR A 47 -2.66 -12.23 5.70
C TYR A 47 -3.41 -11.10 4.98
N TRP A 48 -2.68 -10.26 4.25
CA TRP A 48 -3.24 -9.27 3.35
C TRP A 48 -3.09 -9.78 1.93
N LYS A 49 -4.17 -10.35 1.42
CA LYS A 49 -4.25 -10.79 0.02
C LYS A 49 -4.64 -9.60 -0.86
N SER A 50 -3.76 -9.26 -1.78
CA SER A 50 -3.98 -8.29 -2.84
C SER A 50 -4.80 -8.94 -3.98
N LYS A 51 -5.13 -8.15 -4.99
CA LYS A 51 -5.87 -8.56 -6.18
C LYS A 51 -5.47 -7.68 -7.35
N ASP A 52 -5.83 -8.08 -8.57
CA ASP A 52 -5.61 -7.25 -9.75
C ASP A 52 -6.20 -5.85 -9.59
N PHE A 53 -5.47 -4.87 -10.11
CA PHE A 53 -5.78 -3.46 -9.92
C PHE A 53 -6.71 -3.00 -11.03
N ASP A 54 -7.74 -2.28 -10.61
CA ASP A 54 -8.61 -1.49 -11.46
C ASP A 54 -8.78 -0.13 -10.77
N SER A 55 -8.73 0.96 -11.54
CA SER A 55 -8.75 2.31 -10.98
C SER A 55 -10.04 2.63 -10.20
N SER A 56 -11.15 1.94 -10.49
CA SER A 56 -12.40 2.06 -9.73
C SER A 56 -12.26 1.61 -8.27
N LEU A 57 -11.28 0.74 -7.97
CA LEU A 57 -11.00 0.27 -6.61
C LEU A 57 -10.51 1.39 -5.70
N LEU A 58 -9.83 2.41 -6.25
CA LEU A 58 -9.38 3.57 -5.48
C LEU A 58 -10.58 4.31 -4.87
N LYS A 59 -11.67 4.46 -5.64
CA LYS A 59 -12.92 5.10 -5.17
C LYS A 59 -13.61 4.28 -4.09
N GLN A 60 -13.38 2.97 -4.06
CA GLN A 60 -13.83 2.03 -3.03
C GLN A 60 -12.86 1.98 -1.83
N GLY A 61 -11.84 2.84 -1.79
CA GLY A 61 -10.90 2.93 -0.68
C GLY A 61 -9.88 1.78 -0.64
N TRP A 62 -9.77 0.99 -1.71
CA TRP A 62 -8.79 -0.07 -1.85
C TRP A 62 -7.58 0.40 -2.65
N MET A 63 -6.40 -0.07 -2.25
CA MET A 63 -5.13 0.09 -2.96
C MET A 63 -4.20 -1.07 -2.60
N PRO A 64 -3.13 -1.29 -3.39
CA PRO A 64 -2.06 -2.20 -3.01
C PRO A 64 -1.51 -1.88 -1.61
N ALA A 65 -0.99 -2.90 -0.91
CA ALA A 65 -0.29 -2.66 0.34
C ALA A 65 0.98 -1.84 0.05
N HIS A 66 1.10 -0.64 0.63
CA HIS A 66 2.20 0.28 0.32
C HIS A 66 3.61 -0.36 0.35
N PRO A 67 3.97 -1.22 1.32
CA PRO A 67 5.30 -1.85 1.34
C PRO A 67 5.55 -2.77 0.14
N THR A 68 4.51 -3.37 -0.43
CA THR A 68 4.62 -4.30 -1.56
C THR A 68 4.64 -3.58 -2.91
N PHE A 69 4.31 -2.28 -2.94
CA PHE A 69 4.22 -1.50 -4.17
C PHE A 69 5.60 -1.01 -4.62
N ILE A 70 6.13 -1.65 -5.66
CA ILE A 70 7.45 -1.39 -6.24
C ILE A 70 7.24 -0.76 -7.61
N LEU A 71 7.89 0.37 -7.85
CA LEU A 71 7.74 1.17 -9.06
C LEU A 71 9.09 1.34 -9.75
N LYS A 72 9.02 1.45 -11.08
CA LYS A 72 10.13 1.93 -11.92
C LYS A 72 10.55 3.35 -11.51
N LYS A 73 11.82 3.69 -11.74
CA LYS A 73 12.39 4.99 -11.35
C LYS A 73 11.71 6.15 -12.10
N GLU A 74 11.38 5.89 -13.36
CA GLU A 74 10.72 6.79 -14.31
C GLU A 74 9.37 7.30 -13.77
N VAL A 75 8.69 6.50 -12.94
CA VAL A 75 7.45 6.91 -12.27
C VAL A 75 7.74 8.04 -11.28
N TYR A 76 8.78 7.93 -10.46
CA TYR A 76 9.16 9.00 -9.54
C TYR A 76 9.63 10.26 -10.29
N GLU A 77 10.30 10.10 -11.42
CA GLU A 77 10.73 11.23 -12.27
C GLU A 77 9.53 11.94 -12.92
N LYS A 78 8.53 11.18 -13.41
CA LYS A 78 7.31 11.73 -14.02
C LYS A 78 6.39 12.41 -13.00
N TYR A 79 6.12 11.76 -11.87
CA TYR A 79 5.14 12.22 -10.91
C TYR A 79 5.76 13.04 -9.77
N GLY A 80 7.08 13.02 -9.60
CA GLY A 80 7.76 13.65 -8.47
C GLY A 80 7.67 12.82 -7.18
N ASN A 81 8.36 13.27 -6.14
CA ASN A 81 8.49 12.55 -4.88
C ASN A 81 7.25 12.67 -3.97
N PHE A 82 7.32 12.07 -2.78
CA PHE A 82 6.33 12.21 -1.72
C PHE A 82 6.16 13.67 -1.29
N ASP A 83 4.92 14.11 -1.09
CA ASP A 83 4.64 15.44 -0.53
C ASP A 83 4.92 15.43 0.98
N LEU A 84 5.94 16.19 1.37
CA LEU A 84 6.42 16.32 2.74
C LEU A 84 5.44 17.11 3.65
N ALA A 85 4.40 17.73 3.09
CA ALA A 85 3.32 18.33 3.87
C ALA A 85 2.50 17.27 4.63
N PHE A 86 2.42 16.05 4.10
CA PHE A 86 1.80 14.92 4.79
C PHE A 86 2.76 14.34 5.82
N LYS A 87 2.34 14.28 7.09
CA LYS A 87 3.19 13.71 8.15
C LYS A 87 2.93 12.23 8.41
N ILE A 88 1.78 11.72 7.98
CA ILE A 88 1.38 10.32 8.13
C ILE A 88 1.01 9.71 6.78
N ALA A 89 0.26 10.44 5.94
CA ALA A 89 -0.35 9.87 4.73
C ALA A 89 0.42 10.16 3.42
N GLY A 90 1.73 10.40 3.48
CA GLY A 90 2.52 10.76 2.30
C GLY A 90 2.61 9.62 1.29
N ASP A 91 2.74 8.39 1.78
CA ASP A 91 2.65 7.17 0.98
C ASP A 91 1.28 7.01 0.32
N TYR A 92 0.22 7.24 1.07
CA TYR A 92 -1.16 7.17 0.60
C TYR A 92 -1.45 8.20 -0.50
N ASP A 93 -1.01 9.45 -0.31
CA ASP A 93 -1.14 10.51 -1.32
C ASP A 93 -0.38 10.17 -2.60
N PHE A 94 0.89 9.78 -2.49
CA PHE A 94 1.70 9.41 -3.63
C PHE A 94 1.09 8.25 -4.43
N MET A 95 0.63 7.20 -3.74
CA MET A 95 -0.02 6.06 -4.38
C MET A 95 -1.33 6.44 -5.06
N LEU A 96 -2.17 7.28 -4.44
CA LEU A 96 -3.39 7.78 -5.08
C LEU A 96 -3.05 8.53 -6.36
N ARG A 97 -2.06 9.42 -6.30
CA ARG A 97 -1.63 10.23 -7.44
C ARG A 97 -1.23 9.37 -8.62
N VAL A 98 -0.28 8.46 -8.43
CA VAL A 98 0.26 7.63 -9.53
C VAL A 98 -0.78 6.63 -10.06
N LEU A 99 -1.54 5.97 -9.17
CA LEU A 99 -2.54 4.97 -9.57
C LEU A 99 -3.77 5.60 -10.24
N SER A 100 -4.13 6.83 -9.87
CA SER A 100 -5.24 7.56 -10.50
C SER A 100 -4.91 8.06 -11.91
N ASP A 101 -3.63 8.29 -12.22
CA ASP A 101 -3.16 8.67 -13.57
C ASP A 101 -3.07 7.46 -14.53
N GLY A 102 -3.31 6.24 -14.03
CA GLY A 102 -3.43 5.04 -14.86
C GLY A 102 -2.11 4.38 -15.24
N ILE A 103 -1.10 4.44 -14.35
CA ILE A 103 0.13 3.66 -14.54
C ILE A 103 -0.16 2.16 -14.68
N ASN A 104 0.66 1.47 -15.48
CA ASN A 104 0.52 0.05 -15.73
C ASN A 104 1.15 -0.76 -14.58
N VAL A 105 0.32 -1.41 -13.77
CA VAL A 105 0.78 -2.13 -12.58
C VAL A 105 0.29 -3.56 -12.57
N LYS A 106 1.17 -4.48 -12.16
CA LYS A 106 0.86 -5.91 -12.13
C LYS A 106 0.83 -6.47 -10.71
N TYR A 107 -0.20 -7.27 -10.44
CA TYR A 107 -0.29 -8.07 -9.23
C TYR A 107 0.53 -9.36 -9.38
N ILE A 108 1.38 -9.63 -8.40
CA ILE A 108 2.11 -10.88 -8.21
C ILE A 108 1.40 -11.64 -7.08
N PRO A 109 0.79 -12.81 -7.33
CA PRO A 109 0.03 -13.58 -6.33
C PRO A 109 0.95 -14.35 -5.37
N GLN A 110 1.85 -13.62 -4.73
CA GLN A 110 2.87 -14.10 -3.80
C GLN A 110 3.05 -13.09 -2.67
N VAL A 111 3.43 -13.59 -1.49
CA VAL A 111 3.82 -12.73 -0.37
C VAL A 111 5.17 -12.11 -0.69
N LEU A 112 5.23 -10.79 -0.86
CA LEU A 112 6.48 -10.08 -1.12
C LEU A 112 7.12 -9.56 0.16
N TYR A 113 6.31 -9.20 1.16
CA TYR A 113 6.78 -8.59 2.40
C TYR A 113 6.18 -9.22 3.65
N LYS A 114 6.95 -9.11 4.74
CA LYS A 114 6.56 -9.38 6.13
C LYS A 114 6.63 -8.07 6.89
N MET A 115 5.48 -7.57 7.33
CA MET A 115 5.37 -6.34 8.11
C MET A 115 5.27 -6.71 9.59
N ARG A 116 6.26 -6.26 10.38
CA ARG A 116 6.26 -6.53 11.82
C ARG A 116 5.27 -5.60 12.52
N VAL A 117 4.32 -6.16 13.27
CA VAL A 117 3.41 -5.38 14.11
C VAL A 117 4.00 -5.13 15.49
N GLY A 118 3.73 -3.96 16.05
CA GLY A 118 4.23 -3.53 17.37
C GLY A 118 4.61 -2.05 17.46
N GLY A 119 4.47 -1.28 16.39
CA GLY A 119 4.72 0.17 16.39
C GLY A 119 3.75 0.95 17.29
N GLU A 120 4.28 1.94 18.00
CA GLU A 120 3.56 2.91 18.85
C GLU A 120 2.52 3.77 18.10
N SER A 121 2.54 3.77 16.77
CA SER A 121 1.87 4.77 15.92
C SER A 121 0.34 4.77 16.02
N ASN A 122 -0.28 3.65 16.42
CA ASN A 122 -1.74 3.54 16.62
C ASN A 122 -2.21 3.93 18.03
N LYS A 123 -1.31 4.29 18.96
CA LYS A 123 -1.66 4.45 20.37
C LYS A 123 -2.30 5.80 20.75
N SER A 124 -2.22 6.82 19.88
CA SER A 124 -2.79 8.14 20.18
C SER A 124 -3.98 8.47 19.29
N LEU A 125 -5.12 8.78 19.92
CA LEU A 125 -6.32 9.29 19.24
C LEU A 125 -6.01 10.50 18.34
N LYS A 126 -5.02 11.32 18.73
CA LYS A 126 -4.53 12.45 17.93
C LYS A 126 -3.96 12.01 16.58
N ASN A 127 -3.19 10.91 16.55
CA ASN A 127 -2.63 10.37 15.31
C ASN A 127 -3.72 9.78 14.41
N ILE A 128 -4.72 9.12 15.00
CA ILE A 128 -5.87 8.59 14.24
C ILE A 128 -6.64 9.75 13.56
N ILE A 129 -7.00 10.80 14.31
CA ILE A 129 -7.71 11.96 13.77
C ILE A 129 -6.87 12.65 12.68
N ARG A 130 -5.58 12.84 12.94
CA ARG A 130 -4.65 13.43 11.97
C ARG A 130 -4.59 12.61 10.69
N LYS A 131 -4.37 11.30 10.81
CA LYS A 131 -4.34 10.37 9.69
C LYS A 131 -5.62 10.42 8.87
N SER A 132 -6.79 10.42 9.52
CA SER A 132 -8.07 10.52 8.80
C SER A 132 -8.22 11.83 8.04
N ARG A 133 -7.74 12.96 8.61
CA ARG A 133 -7.75 14.26 7.91
C ARG A 133 -6.80 14.29 6.72
N GLU A 134 -5.59 13.77 6.90
CA GLU A 134 -4.59 13.67 5.83
C GLU A 134 -5.05 12.70 4.73
N ASP A 135 -5.62 11.55 5.07
CA ASP A 135 -6.24 10.61 4.12
C ASP A 135 -7.35 11.29 3.30
N LEU A 136 -8.21 12.11 3.94
CA LEU A 136 -9.27 12.85 3.24
C LEU A 136 -8.72 13.92 2.30
N LEU A 137 -7.66 14.62 2.72
CA LEU A 137 -7.00 15.62 1.91
C LEU A 137 -6.37 14.98 0.66
N ALA A 138 -5.64 13.87 0.83
CA ALA A 138 -5.05 13.11 -0.27
C ALA A 138 -6.11 12.62 -1.28
N LEU A 139 -7.25 12.11 -0.80
CA LEU A 139 -8.37 11.70 -1.66
C LEU A 139 -8.91 12.86 -2.51
N LYS A 140 -9.04 14.05 -1.92
CA LYS A 140 -9.53 15.24 -2.61
C LYS A 140 -8.52 15.78 -3.60
N ASN A 141 -7.25 15.89 -3.21
CA ASN A 141 -6.16 16.42 -4.05
C ASN A 141 -5.99 15.60 -5.33
N ASN A 142 -6.18 14.27 -5.25
CA ASN A 142 -6.03 13.36 -6.39
C ASN A 142 -7.34 13.06 -7.13
N GLY A 143 -8.44 13.75 -6.82
CA GLY A 143 -9.72 13.57 -7.54
C GLY A 143 -10.35 12.18 -7.46
N VAL A 144 -9.85 11.30 -6.57
CA VAL A 144 -10.30 9.91 -6.43
C VAL A 144 -11.62 9.82 -5.66
N GLY A 145 -11.82 10.69 -4.68
CA GLY A 145 -13.03 10.63 -3.85
C GLY A 145 -13.03 11.62 -2.70
N GLY A 146 -13.68 11.24 -1.61
CA GLY A 146 -13.84 12.12 -0.45
C GLY A 146 -14.29 11.38 0.79
N VAL A 147 -15.21 11.98 1.55
CA VAL A 147 -15.66 11.45 2.84
C VAL A 147 -16.23 10.03 2.71
N PHE A 148 -17.05 9.77 1.68
CA PHE A 148 -17.61 8.44 1.43
C PHE A 148 -16.54 7.38 1.19
N THR A 149 -15.53 7.68 0.35
CA THR A 149 -14.40 6.78 0.10
C THR A 149 -13.62 6.49 1.37
N LEU A 150 -13.38 7.51 2.20
CA LEU A 150 -12.72 7.32 3.50
C LEU A 150 -13.52 6.43 4.46
N LEU A 151 -14.86 6.58 4.47
CA LEU A 151 -15.72 5.71 5.26
C LEU A 151 -15.61 4.26 4.76
N ILE A 152 -15.79 4.01 3.46
CA ILE A 152 -15.69 2.66 2.88
C ILE A 152 -14.30 2.04 3.17
N LYS A 153 -13.22 2.80 3.05
CA LYS A 153 -11.85 2.38 3.40
C LYS A 153 -11.76 1.90 4.86
N ASN A 154 -12.41 2.57 5.79
CA ASN A 154 -12.38 2.18 7.21
C ASN A 154 -13.30 0.98 7.49
N PHE A 155 -14.50 0.95 6.91
CA PHE A 155 -15.45 -0.15 7.08
C PHE A 155 -14.98 -1.46 6.45
N SER A 156 -14.33 -1.42 5.28
CA SER A 156 -13.77 -2.61 4.62
C SER A 156 -12.71 -3.34 5.45
N LYS A 157 -12.08 -2.65 6.42
CA LYS A 157 -11.13 -3.26 7.36
C LYS A 157 -11.82 -3.94 8.54
N ILE A 158 -13.07 -3.60 8.85
CA ILE A 158 -13.84 -4.20 9.97
C ILE A 158 -14.18 -5.66 9.66
N GLY A 159 -14.50 -5.98 8.40
CA GLY A 159 -14.75 -7.36 7.98
C GLY A 159 -13.56 -8.31 8.18
N GLN A 160 -12.34 -7.77 8.29
CA GLN A 160 -11.14 -8.56 8.54
C GLN A 160 -11.00 -9.02 9.99
N PHE A 161 -11.77 -8.44 10.91
CA PHE A 161 -11.88 -8.93 12.29
C PHE A 161 -13.00 -9.97 12.48
N LEU A 162 -13.87 -10.14 11.46
CA LEU A 162 -15.01 -11.07 11.50
C LEU A 162 -14.74 -12.39 10.77
N ARG A 163 -13.78 -12.43 9.82
CA ARG A 163 -13.26 -13.69 9.27
C ARG A 163 -12.08 -14.16 10.12
N LYS A 164 -12.37 -15.04 11.08
CA LYS A 164 -11.38 -15.99 11.62
C LYS A 164 -11.20 -17.14 10.64
#